data_AF-A0A7C4ZK97-F1
#
_entry.id   AF-A0A7C4ZK97-F1
#
_cell.length_a   1.000
_cell.length_b   1.000
_cell.length_c   1.000
_cell.angle_alpha   90.00
_cell.angle_beta   90.00
_cell.angle_gamma   90.00
#
_symmetry.space_group_name_H-M   'P 1'
#
loop_
_entity.id
_entity.type
_entity.pdbx_description
1 polymer ?
#
loop_
_entity_poly.entity_id
_entity_poly.type
_entity_poly.pdbx_seq_one_letter_code
_entity_poly.pdbx_strand_id
1 'polypeptide(L)'
;MSLKNSKDSVEQLYGDDVLKHFPNYEKFWVEFIGNPKADQVEPYKYRYPDNMTTEERNRIEKSYLKIRMSHYTLFCHLAGAHFQEKELKNARSVKDPNEKYFRCCEHFEAAYMHIGSAFYVLATLWNTVLKLIEHREGGRGFDKLERFLNAKGKSELVKGLKEIDEDIMNRRHLPVHYGRVIAMWYQGEMYVPLKVREEMLWSQGNETTEWRRSDSQLHSDLVQTEKLINELHEILIEEYRGFITSKNIVIDHGEKMK
;
A
#
# COMPACT_ATOMS: atom_id res chain seq x y z
N MET A 1 20.21 7.91 -0.25
CA MET A 1 20.53 6.48 -0.45
C MET A 1 19.51 5.95 -1.43
N SER A 2 19.92 5.18 -2.45
CA SER A 2 18.95 4.52 -3.34
C SER A 2 18.59 3.14 -2.76
N LEU A 3 17.34 2.67 -2.88
CA LEU A 3 16.95 1.29 -2.56
C LEU A 3 17.79 0.24 -3.29
N LYS A 4 18.44 0.60 -4.41
CA LYS A 4 19.42 -0.26 -5.10
C LYS A 4 20.61 -0.67 -4.23
N ASN A 5 20.91 0.11 -3.19
CA ASN A 5 21.94 -0.18 -2.21
C ASN A 5 21.36 -0.78 -0.91
N SER A 6 20.07 -1.11 -0.89
CA SER A 6 19.45 -1.81 0.24
C SER A 6 20.09 -3.19 0.43
N LYS A 7 20.15 -3.65 1.67
CA LYS A 7 20.52 -5.05 2.00
C LYS A 7 19.30 -5.99 1.92
N ASP A 8 18.09 -5.44 1.77
CA ASP A 8 16.86 -6.20 1.67
C ASP A 8 16.63 -6.70 0.24
N SER A 9 16.46 -8.02 0.08
CA SER A 9 16.32 -8.64 -1.25
C SER A 9 15.00 -8.31 -1.93
N VAL A 10 13.93 -8.03 -1.19
CA VAL A 10 12.64 -7.64 -1.77
C VAL A 10 12.73 -6.22 -2.33
N GLU A 11 13.34 -5.30 -1.57
CA GLU A 11 13.61 -3.93 -2.05
C GLU A 11 14.53 -3.91 -3.27
N GLN A 12 15.54 -4.79 -3.32
CA GLN A 12 16.40 -4.92 -4.50
C GLN A 12 15.64 -5.44 -5.74
N LEU A 13 14.75 -6.40 -5.57
CA LEU A 13 14.03 -7.04 -6.67
C LEU A 13 12.88 -6.19 -7.22
N TYR A 14 12.16 -5.49 -6.35
CA TYR A 14 10.92 -4.77 -6.71
C TYR A 14 11.00 -3.26 -6.53
N GLY A 15 12.12 -2.72 -6.01
CA GLY A 15 12.28 -1.29 -5.77
C GLY A 15 12.03 -0.45 -7.00
N ASP A 16 12.56 -0.83 -8.16
CA ASP A 16 12.37 -0.09 -9.41
C ASP A 16 10.91 -0.08 -9.88
N ASP A 17 10.15 -1.17 -9.64
CA ASP A 17 8.74 -1.26 -10.03
C ASP A 17 7.87 -0.41 -9.09
N VAL A 18 8.03 -0.56 -7.77
CA VAL A 18 7.23 0.14 -6.75
C VAL A 18 7.55 1.64 -6.73
N LEU A 19 8.83 2.02 -6.72
CA LEU A 19 9.23 3.43 -6.62
C LEU A 19 8.88 4.25 -7.85
N LYS A 20 8.57 3.60 -8.99
CA LYS A 20 8.14 4.29 -10.21
C LYS A 20 6.89 5.14 -9.97
N HIS A 21 5.96 4.66 -9.14
CA HIS A 21 4.72 5.35 -8.83
C HIS A 21 4.56 5.69 -7.34
N PHE A 22 5.41 5.13 -6.47
CA PHE A 22 5.48 5.43 -5.05
C PHE A 22 6.89 5.85 -4.56
N PRO A 23 7.48 6.93 -5.11
CA PRO A 23 8.80 7.40 -4.69
C PRO A 23 8.85 7.92 -3.24
N ASN A 24 7.73 8.37 -2.67
CA ASN A 24 7.70 8.86 -1.28
C ASN A 24 7.96 7.75 -0.25
N TYR A 25 7.90 6.48 -0.64
CA TYR A 25 8.40 5.38 0.19
C TYR A 25 9.89 5.59 0.53
N GLU A 26 10.73 5.76 -0.49
CA GLU A 26 12.17 5.94 -0.30
C GLU A 26 12.47 7.23 0.47
N LYS A 27 11.73 8.31 0.18
CA LYS A 27 11.86 9.58 0.89
C LYS A 27 11.57 9.43 2.39
N PHE A 28 10.43 8.83 2.75
CA PHE A 28 10.09 8.58 4.16
C PHE A 28 11.12 7.64 4.81
N TRP A 29 11.54 6.61 4.09
CA TRP A 29 12.56 5.67 4.57
C TRP A 29 13.86 6.38 4.93
N VAL A 30 14.44 7.12 3.98
CA VAL A 30 15.73 7.81 4.15
C VAL A 30 15.66 8.85 5.26
N GLU A 31 14.53 9.54 5.39
CA GLU A 31 14.37 10.63 6.35
C GLU A 31 14.10 10.13 7.78
N PHE A 32 13.33 9.06 7.96
CA PHE A 32 12.84 8.69 9.30
C PHE A 32 13.24 7.30 9.76
N ILE A 33 13.57 6.37 8.86
CA ILE A 33 13.75 4.96 9.20
C ILE A 33 15.18 4.46 8.91
N GLY A 34 15.57 4.43 7.63
CA GLY A 34 16.61 3.56 7.12
C GLY A 34 18.01 3.97 7.57
N ASN A 35 18.63 3.19 8.44
CA ASN A 35 20.05 3.36 8.77
C ASN A 35 20.94 2.69 7.69
N PRO A 36 21.61 3.46 6.81
CA PRO A 36 22.43 2.91 5.72
C PRO A 36 23.62 2.09 6.20
N LYS A 37 23.99 2.21 7.48
CA LYS A 37 25.19 1.60 8.06
C LYS A 37 24.91 0.33 8.84
N ALA A 38 23.64 0.00 9.09
CA ALA A 38 23.28 -1.19 9.83
C ALA A 38 23.39 -2.45 8.95
N ASP A 39 23.70 -3.58 9.58
CA ASP A 39 23.75 -4.90 8.91
C ASP A 39 22.37 -5.52 8.71
N GLN A 40 21.40 -5.05 9.48
CA GLN A 40 19.99 -5.33 9.30
C GLN A 40 19.26 -4.02 9.01
N VAL A 41 17.98 -4.10 8.69
CA VAL A 41 17.08 -2.94 8.57
C VAL A 41 16.89 -2.31 9.95
N GLU A 42 17.94 -1.79 10.60
CA GLU A 42 17.82 -1.13 11.89
C GLU A 42 17.32 0.31 11.68
N PRO A 43 16.39 0.78 12.52
CA PRO A 43 15.92 2.15 12.46
C PRO A 43 17.00 3.12 12.96
N TYR A 44 16.90 4.38 12.55
CA TYR A 44 17.58 5.47 13.24
C TYR A 44 17.21 5.51 14.73
N LYS A 45 18.12 6.05 15.54
CA LYS A 45 17.85 6.30 16.96
C LYS A 45 17.27 7.70 17.14
N TYR A 46 16.37 7.85 18.09
CA TYR A 46 15.86 9.16 18.49
C TYR A 46 16.61 9.66 19.72
N ARG A 47 16.99 10.94 19.67
CA ARG A 47 17.48 11.69 20.83
C ARG A 47 16.35 12.62 21.28
N TYR A 48 15.97 12.46 22.54
CA TYR A 48 14.85 13.19 23.15
C TYR A 48 15.36 14.36 23.98
N PRO A 49 14.59 15.45 24.11
CA PRO A 49 14.95 16.54 25.01
C PRO A 49 14.89 16.09 26.47
N ASP A 50 15.73 16.69 27.32
CA ASP A 50 15.91 16.29 28.72
C ASP A 50 14.63 16.41 29.55
N ASN A 51 13.74 17.32 29.17
CA ASN A 51 12.47 17.56 29.85
C ASN A 51 11.34 16.59 29.43
N MET A 52 11.55 15.71 28.45
CA MET A 52 10.53 14.74 28.04
C MET A 52 10.46 13.56 29.01
N THR A 53 9.26 13.25 29.49
CA THR A 53 9.05 12.17 30.46
C THR A 53 9.36 10.79 29.87
N THR A 54 9.76 9.84 30.71
CA THR A 54 10.00 8.45 30.30
C THR A 54 8.77 7.82 29.65
N GLU A 55 7.57 8.13 30.16
CA GLU A 55 6.32 7.64 29.59
C GLU A 55 6.09 8.15 28.17
N GLU A 56 6.34 9.44 27.92
CA GLU A 56 6.21 10.02 26.59
C GLU A 56 7.23 9.43 25.61
N ARG A 57 8.50 9.28 26.05
CA ARG A 57 9.56 8.63 25.25
C ARG A 57 9.14 7.22 24.84
N ASN A 58 8.73 6.39 25.80
CA ASN A 58 8.28 5.01 25.56
C ASN A 58 7.09 4.96 24.57
N ARG A 59 6.14 5.89 24.69
CA ARG A 59 4.99 5.99 23.77
C ARG A 59 5.45 6.30 22.34
N ILE A 60 6.39 7.22 22.19
CA ILE A 60 6.94 7.64 20.89
C ILE A 60 7.74 6.50 20.27
N GLU A 61 8.65 5.87 21.01
CA GLU A 61 9.44 4.72 20.54
C GLU A 61 8.54 3.58 20.06
N LYS A 62 7.52 3.21 20.86
CA LYS A 62 6.58 2.16 20.47
C LYS A 62 5.84 2.49 19.18
N SER A 63 5.46 3.74 19.00
CA SER A 63 4.75 4.17 17.79
C SER A 63 5.70 4.25 16.59
N TYR A 64 6.94 4.67 16.80
CA TYR A 64 7.98 4.68 15.76
C TYR A 64 8.27 3.28 15.22
N LEU A 65 8.40 2.28 16.10
CA LEU A 65 8.56 0.88 15.68
C LEU A 65 7.36 0.40 14.83
N LYS A 66 6.14 0.76 15.22
CA LYS A 66 4.93 0.42 14.45
C LYS A 66 4.87 1.11 13.10
N ILE A 67 5.25 2.40 13.04
CA ILE A 67 5.36 3.17 11.80
C ILE A 67 6.34 2.49 10.86
N ARG A 68 7.54 2.15 11.35
CA ARG A 68 8.55 1.43 10.56
C ARG A 68 8.02 0.12 10.00
N MET A 69 7.47 -0.73 10.87
CA MET A 69 6.95 -2.04 10.44
C MET A 69 5.84 -1.87 9.40
N SER A 70 4.88 -0.97 9.65
CA SER A 70 3.77 -0.73 8.72
C SER A 70 4.27 -0.19 7.38
N HIS A 71 5.25 0.74 7.40
CA HIS A 71 5.83 1.30 6.19
C HIS A 71 6.55 0.23 5.34
N TYR A 72 7.36 -0.63 5.96
CA TYR A 72 8.00 -1.73 5.24
C TYR A 72 6.99 -2.78 4.74
N THR A 73 6.02 -3.17 5.58
CA THR A 73 4.95 -4.11 5.20
C THR A 73 4.12 -3.58 4.02
N LEU A 74 3.86 -2.27 3.96
CA LEU A 74 3.19 -1.63 2.84
C LEU A 74 3.95 -1.88 1.53
N PHE A 75 5.27 -1.67 1.53
CA PHE A 75 6.12 -1.96 0.38
C PHE A 75 6.09 -3.43 -0.01
N CYS A 76 6.18 -4.34 0.96
CA CYS A 76 6.11 -5.78 0.69
C CYS A 76 4.78 -6.19 0.04
N HIS A 77 3.65 -5.58 0.43
CA HIS A 77 2.38 -5.83 -0.22
C HIS A 77 2.35 -5.32 -1.66
N LEU A 78 2.88 -4.11 -1.93
CA LEU A 78 2.97 -3.60 -3.30
C LEU A 78 3.91 -4.44 -4.17
N ALA A 79 5.07 -4.85 -3.64
CA ALA A 79 5.98 -5.78 -4.29
C ALA A 79 5.31 -7.13 -4.60
N GLY A 80 4.50 -7.64 -3.66
CA GLY A 80 3.68 -8.83 -3.88
C GLY A 80 2.66 -8.64 -5.00
N ALA A 81 1.99 -7.48 -5.09
CA ALA A 81 1.08 -7.18 -6.20
C ALA A 81 1.80 -7.15 -7.56
N HIS A 82 2.98 -6.53 -7.64
CA HIS A 82 3.83 -6.55 -8.85
C HIS A 82 4.28 -7.96 -9.24
N PHE A 83 4.66 -8.78 -8.26
CA PHE A 83 4.97 -10.19 -8.51
C PHE A 83 3.79 -10.91 -9.16
N GLN A 84 2.60 -10.78 -8.57
CA GLN A 84 1.40 -11.42 -9.10
C GLN A 84 0.99 -10.86 -10.47
N GLU A 85 1.20 -9.57 -10.76
CA GLU A 85 1.00 -9.00 -12.09
C GLU A 85 1.92 -9.65 -13.14
N LYS A 86 3.19 -9.88 -12.80
CA LYS A 86 4.16 -10.58 -13.66
C LYS A 86 3.73 -12.03 -13.88
N GLU A 87 3.33 -12.73 -12.83
CA GLU A 87 2.88 -14.12 -12.93
C GLU A 87 1.58 -14.28 -13.72
N LEU A 88 0.65 -13.32 -13.61
CA LEU A 88 -0.54 -13.27 -14.46
C LEU A 88 -0.19 -13.15 -15.95
N LYS A 89 0.82 -12.33 -16.29
CA LYS A 89 1.32 -12.25 -17.68
C LYS A 89 1.99 -13.55 -18.11
N ASN A 90 2.76 -14.19 -17.23
CA ASN A 90 3.44 -15.46 -17.49
C ASN A 90 2.47 -16.61 -17.71
N ALA A 91 1.34 -16.63 -16.97
CA ALA A 91 0.31 -17.66 -17.09
C ALA A 91 -0.20 -17.81 -18.53
N ARG A 92 -0.17 -16.76 -19.36
CA ARG A 92 -0.56 -16.81 -20.78
C ARG A 92 0.20 -17.82 -21.63
N SER A 93 1.44 -18.08 -21.25
CA SER A 93 2.33 -19.01 -21.97
C SER A 93 2.06 -20.47 -21.64
N VAL A 94 1.21 -20.75 -20.65
CA VAL A 94 0.82 -22.12 -20.27
C VAL A 94 0.07 -22.77 -21.44
N LYS A 95 0.44 -24.00 -21.79
CA LYS A 95 -0.15 -24.68 -22.96
C LYS A 95 -1.52 -25.27 -22.66
N ASP A 96 -1.68 -25.84 -21.47
CA ASP A 96 -2.96 -26.42 -21.05
C ASP A 96 -3.99 -25.31 -20.80
N PRO A 97 -5.15 -25.31 -21.50
CA PRO A 97 -6.14 -24.25 -21.36
C PRO A 97 -6.76 -24.15 -19.95
N ASN A 98 -6.92 -25.27 -19.24
CA ASN A 98 -7.54 -25.29 -17.92
C ASN A 98 -6.57 -24.77 -16.85
N GLU A 99 -5.32 -25.22 -16.91
CA GLU A 99 -4.25 -24.72 -16.06
C GLU A 99 -3.99 -23.23 -16.32
N LYS A 100 -4.03 -22.80 -17.59
CA LYS A 100 -3.92 -21.39 -17.95
C LYS A 100 -5.03 -20.57 -17.30
N TYR A 101 -6.29 -20.99 -17.45
CA TYR A 101 -7.43 -20.31 -16.83
C TYR A 101 -7.25 -20.22 -15.31
N PHE A 102 -6.95 -21.35 -14.66
CA PHE A 102 -6.77 -21.41 -13.22
C PHE A 102 -5.68 -20.47 -12.72
N ARG A 103 -4.49 -20.49 -13.33
CA ARG A 103 -3.38 -19.61 -12.96
C ARG A 103 -3.71 -18.13 -13.18
N CYS A 104 -4.42 -17.80 -14.26
CA CYS A 104 -4.88 -16.41 -14.48
C CYS A 104 -5.78 -15.94 -13.34
N CYS A 105 -6.74 -16.77 -12.91
CA CYS A 105 -7.61 -16.44 -11.78
C CYS A 105 -6.82 -16.27 -10.47
N GLU A 106 -5.95 -17.24 -10.16
CA GLU A 106 -5.17 -17.28 -8.92
C GLU A 106 -4.28 -16.04 -8.78
N HIS A 107 -3.50 -15.70 -9.82
CA HIS A 107 -2.61 -14.55 -9.78
C HIS A 107 -3.38 -13.22 -9.74
N PHE A 108 -4.52 -13.13 -10.44
CA PHE A 108 -5.36 -11.94 -10.38
C PHE A 108 -5.93 -11.73 -8.98
N GLU A 109 -6.51 -12.77 -8.36
CA GLU A 109 -7.05 -12.70 -7.00
C GLU A 109 -5.95 -12.37 -5.98
N ALA A 110 -4.83 -13.06 -6.04
CA ALA A 110 -3.70 -12.84 -5.15
C ALA A 110 -3.18 -11.39 -5.25
N ALA A 111 -3.14 -10.81 -6.46
CA ALA A 111 -2.75 -9.42 -6.65
C ALA A 111 -3.70 -8.46 -5.91
N TYR A 112 -5.02 -8.63 -6.02
CA TYR A 112 -5.98 -7.78 -5.30
C TYR A 112 -5.99 -8.03 -3.78
N MET A 113 -5.66 -9.24 -3.31
CA MET A 113 -5.41 -9.47 -1.89
C MET A 113 -4.23 -8.64 -1.39
N HIS A 114 -3.14 -8.58 -2.16
CA HIS A 114 -1.98 -7.75 -1.84
C HIS A 114 -2.32 -6.25 -1.87
N ILE A 115 -3.02 -5.78 -2.90
CA ILE A 115 -3.46 -4.38 -3.02
C ILE A 115 -4.38 -4.00 -1.84
N GLY A 116 -5.38 -4.82 -1.52
CA GLY A 116 -6.26 -4.57 -0.36
C GLY A 116 -5.51 -4.58 0.98
N SER A 117 -4.50 -5.45 1.12
CA SER A 117 -3.63 -5.46 2.30
C SER A 117 -2.76 -4.20 2.40
N ALA A 118 -2.30 -3.66 1.26
CA ALA A 118 -1.59 -2.37 1.22
C ALA A 118 -2.47 -1.24 1.77
N PHE A 119 -3.76 -1.16 1.38
CA PHE A 119 -4.71 -0.19 1.93
C PHE A 119 -4.95 -0.35 3.43
N TYR A 120 -5.09 -1.59 3.91
CA TYR A 120 -5.24 -1.86 5.33
C TYR A 120 -4.01 -1.41 6.15
N VAL A 121 -2.81 -1.68 5.64
CA VAL A 121 -1.56 -1.28 6.28
C VAL A 121 -1.38 0.23 6.24
N LEU A 122 -1.77 0.89 5.15
CA LEU A 122 -1.79 2.35 5.02
C LEU A 122 -2.69 3.00 6.08
N ALA A 123 -3.92 2.47 6.26
CA ALA A 123 -4.81 2.94 7.31
C ALA A 123 -4.21 2.73 8.71
N THR A 124 -3.53 1.61 8.94
CA THR A 124 -2.86 1.31 10.23
C THR A 124 -1.69 2.26 10.50
N LEU A 125 -0.90 2.57 9.48
CA LEU A 125 0.19 3.55 9.53
C LEU A 125 -0.36 4.92 9.93
N TRP A 126 -1.38 5.41 9.22
CA TRP A 126 -2.01 6.69 9.52
C TRP A 126 -2.66 6.77 10.89
N ASN A 127 -3.36 5.71 11.30
CA ASN A 127 -3.94 5.65 12.64
C ASN A 127 -2.86 5.73 13.73
N THR A 128 -1.67 5.18 13.47
CA THR A 128 -0.52 5.29 14.39
C THR A 128 0.03 6.72 14.43
N VAL A 129 0.20 7.36 13.27
CA VAL A 129 0.72 8.74 13.19
C VAL A 129 -0.27 9.74 13.78
N LEU A 130 -1.55 9.67 13.44
CA LEU A 130 -2.57 10.57 14.01
C LEU A 130 -2.71 10.39 15.52
N LYS A 131 -2.55 9.16 16.04
CA LYS A 131 -2.52 8.93 17.50
C LYS A 131 -1.33 9.63 18.17
N LEU A 132 -0.17 9.68 17.50
CA LEU A 132 0.99 10.41 17.99
C LEU A 132 0.75 11.91 18.01
N ILE A 133 0.22 12.45 16.90
CA ILE A 133 0.08 13.90 16.67
C ILE A 133 -1.07 14.49 17.48
N GLU A 134 -2.27 13.90 17.38
CA GLU A 134 -3.49 14.48 17.95
C GLU A 134 -3.75 14.06 19.40
N HIS A 135 -2.99 13.09 19.93
CA HIS A 135 -3.22 12.50 21.25
C HIS A 135 -4.66 11.96 21.47
N ARG A 136 -5.42 11.67 20.40
CA ARG A 136 -6.81 11.20 20.47
C ARG A 136 -6.94 9.70 20.19
N GLU A 137 -7.51 8.98 21.15
CA GLU A 137 -7.95 7.59 20.98
C GLU A 137 -9.35 7.53 20.32
N GLY A 138 -9.64 6.45 19.57
CA GLY A 138 -10.99 6.16 19.06
C GLY A 138 -11.22 6.45 17.56
N GLY A 139 -11.69 5.45 16.82
CA GLY A 139 -11.84 5.41 15.35
C GLY A 139 -11.09 4.21 14.76
N ARG A 140 -11.68 3.51 13.79
CA ARG A 140 -11.10 2.34 13.10
C ARG A 140 -11.06 2.62 11.59
N GLY A 141 -10.12 2.00 10.88
CA GLY A 141 -10.04 2.12 9.42
C GLY A 141 -9.68 3.54 8.94
N PHE A 142 -10.31 3.96 7.84
CA PHE A 142 -10.04 5.23 7.16
C PHE A 142 -10.79 6.44 7.74
N ASP A 143 -11.76 6.27 8.64
CA ASP A 143 -12.60 7.36 9.16
C ASP A 143 -11.82 8.53 9.79
N LYS A 144 -10.72 8.20 10.49
CA LYS A 144 -9.83 9.22 11.08
C LYS A 144 -9.10 9.98 9.99
N LEU A 145 -8.53 9.24 9.05
CA LEU A 145 -7.77 9.83 7.96
C LEU A 145 -8.66 10.69 7.08
N GLU A 146 -9.87 10.24 6.76
CA GLU A 146 -10.86 11.01 6.00
C GLU A 146 -11.15 12.36 6.66
N ARG A 147 -11.48 12.36 7.96
CA ARG A 147 -11.76 13.61 8.68
C ARG A 147 -10.55 14.54 8.70
N PHE A 148 -9.36 13.97 8.90
CA PHE A 148 -8.11 14.71 8.87
C PHE A 148 -7.86 15.35 7.49
N LEU A 149 -7.97 14.58 6.41
CA LEU A 149 -7.76 15.05 5.04
C LEU A 149 -8.81 16.10 4.64
N ASN A 150 -10.08 15.90 4.99
CA ASN A 150 -11.13 16.89 4.76
C ASN A 150 -10.85 18.20 5.50
N ALA A 151 -10.40 18.15 6.76
CA ALA A 151 -10.00 19.33 7.51
C ALA A 151 -8.80 20.07 6.88
N LYS A 152 -7.95 19.36 6.12
CA LYS A 152 -6.84 19.90 5.33
C LYS A 152 -7.23 20.34 3.92
N GLY A 153 -8.52 20.28 3.55
CA GLY A 153 -9.01 20.65 2.22
C GLY A 153 -8.63 19.64 1.12
N LYS A 154 -8.38 18.37 1.47
CA LYS A 154 -7.96 17.29 0.55
C LYS A 154 -9.13 16.37 0.17
N SER A 155 -10.31 16.92 -0.08
CA SER A 155 -11.53 16.15 -0.38
C SER A 155 -11.41 15.27 -1.63
N GLU A 156 -10.69 15.73 -2.66
CA GLU A 156 -10.46 14.93 -3.87
C GLU A 156 -9.61 13.69 -3.60
N LEU A 157 -8.62 13.78 -2.70
CA LEU A 157 -7.81 12.63 -2.29
C LEU A 157 -8.66 11.62 -1.50
N VAL A 158 -9.54 12.10 -0.62
CA VAL A 158 -10.50 11.24 0.09
C VAL A 158 -11.41 10.51 -0.89
N LYS A 159 -11.94 11.22 -1.89
CA LYS A 159 -12.78 10.64 -2.92
C LYS A 159 -12.03 9.55 -3.70
N GLY A 160 -10.82 9.84 -4.16
CA GLY A 160 -9.98 8.87 -4.88
C GLY A 160 -9.65 7.62 -4.05
N LEU A 161 -9.41 7.78 -2.73
CA LEU A 161 -9.19 6.65 -1.81
C LEU A 161 -10.45 5.78 -1.65
N LYS A 162 -11.64 6.38 -1.62
CA LYS A 162 -12.89 5.62 -1.52
C LYS A 162 -13.20 4.87 -2.80
N GLU A 163 -13.09 5.56 -3.95
CA GLU A 163 -13.35 4.95 -5.25
C GLU A 163 -12.45 3.73 -5.50
N ILE A 164 -11.15 3.85 -5.20
CA ILE A 164 -10.22 2.72 -5.37
C ILE A 164 -10.45 1.60 -4.34
N ASP A 165 -10.78 1.90 -3.08
CA ASP A 165 -11.06 0.89 -2.06
C ASP A 165 -12.32 0.09 -2.41
N GLU A 166 -13.37 0.76 -2.87
CA GLU A 166 -14.58 0.13 -3.42
C GLU A 166 -14.24 -0.75 -4.62
N ASP A 167 -13.45 -0.25 -5.58
CA ASP A 167 -13.02 -1.02 -6.74
C ASP A 167 -12.20 -2.25 -6.34
N ILE A 168 -11.24 -2.12 -5.41
CA ILE A 168 -10.41 -3.23 -4.91
C ILE A 168 -11.27 -4.28 -4.23
N MET A 169 -12.20 -3.86 -3.36
CA MET A 169 -13.11 -4.77 -2.65
C MET A 169 -14.00 -5.51 -3.64
N ASN A 170 -14.59 -4.79 -4.60
CA ASN A 170 -15.34 -5.39 -5.69
C ASN A 170 -14.47 -6.41 -6.43
N ARG A 171 -13.26 -6.04 -6.85
CA ARG A 171 -12.33 -6.90 -7.61
C ARG A 171 -11.84 -8.12 -6.86
N ARG A 172 -11.65 -8.02 -5.55
CA ARG A 172 -11.30 -9.17 -4.69
C ARG A 172 -12.49 -10.11 -4.53
N HIS A 173 -13.69 -9.57 -4.37
CA HIS A 173 -14.91 -10.36 -4.23
C HIS A 173 -15.33 -11.03 -5.54
N LEU A 174 -14.94 -10.46 -6.69
CA LEU A 174 -15.35 -10.95 -8.00
C LEU A 174 -14.88 -12.38 -8.31
N PRO A 175 -13.59 -12.73 -8.22
CA PRO A 175 -13.12 -14.10 -8.38
C PRO A 175 -13.72 -15.06 -7.34
N VAL A 176 -13.73 -14.64 -6.07
CA VAL A 176 -14.12 -15.50 -4.92
C VAL A 176 -15.61 -15.85 -4.94
N HIS A 177 -16.48 -14.89 -5.20
CA HIS A 177 -17.93 -15.09 -5.15
C HIS A 177 -18.55 -15.39 -6.52
N TYR A 178 -17.86 -15.02 -7.60
CA TYR A 178 -18.45 -15.03 -8.93
C TYR A 178 -17.49 -15.45 -10.06
N GLY A 179 -16.29 -15.95 -9.74
CA GLY A 179 -15.20 -16.13 -10.71
C GLY A 179 -15.52 -17.03 -11.90
N ARG A 180 -16.44 -17.99 -11.78
CA ARG A 180 -16.89 -18.83 -12.91
C ARG A 180 -17.95 -18.17 -13.81
N VAL A 181 -18.61 -17.11 -13.34
CA VAL A 181 -19.75 -16.49 -14.03
C VAL A 181 -19.38 -15.11 -14.59
N ILE A 182 -18.34 -14.49 -14.03
CA ILE A 182 -18.02 -13.09 -14.32
C ILE A 182 -16.64 -12.92 -14.98
N ALA A 183 -15.74 -13.89 -14.95
CA ALA A 183 -14.56 -13.83 -15.81
C ALA A 183 -14.92 -14.37 -17.21
N MET A 184 -14.82 -13.53 -18.24
CA MET A 184 -15.01 -13.98 -19.61
C MET A 184 -13.68 -14.55 -20.13
N TRP A 185 -13.69 -15.82 -20.54
CA TRP A 185 -12.57 -16.44 -21.21
C TRP A 185 -12.77 -16.36 -22.73
N TYR A 186 -11.97 -15.54 -23.40
CA TYR A 186 -12.10 -15.31 -24.84
C TYR A 186 -10.73 -15.34 -25.51
N GLN A 187 -10.60 -16.11 -26.59
CA GLN A 187 -9.36 -16.26 -27.36
C GLN A 187 -8.11 -16.58 -26.52
N GLY A 188 -8.27 -17.32 -25.41
CA GLY A 188 -7.17 -17.69 -24.53
C GLY A 188 -6.73 -16.61 -23.54
N GLU A 189 -7.52 -15.54 -23.39
CA GLU A 189 -7.30 -14.47 -22.44
C GLU A 189 -8.47 -14.35 -21.44
N MET A 190 -8.15 -13.91 -20.22
CA MET A 190 -9.12 -13.61 -19.18
C MET A 190 -9.52 -12.12 -19.21
N TYR A 191 -10.82 -11.87 -19.31
CA TYR A 191 -11.42 -10.55 -19.20
C TYR A 191 -12.25 -10.47 -17.94
N VAL A 192 -12.23 -9.30 -17.32
CA VAL A 192 -13.00 -8.97 -16.12
C VAL A 192 -13.93 -7.80 -16.42
N PRO A 193 -15.12 -7.76 -15.82
CA PRO A 193 -16.04 -6.64 -15.96
C PRO A 193 -15.46 -5.38 -15.33
N LEU A 194 -15.80 -4.19 -15.81
CA LEU A 194 -15.40 -2.96 -15.12
C LEU A 194 -16.27 -2.66 -13.89
N LYS A 195 -17.56 -3.01 -13.93
CA LYS A 195 -18.49 -2.81 -12.82
C LYS A 195 -19.31 -4.06 -12.61
N VAL A 196 -19.52 -4.43 -11.35
CA VAL A 196 -20.44 -5.49 -10.95
C VAL A 196 -21.30 -4.97 -9.83
N ARG A 197 -22.60 -5.25 -9.90
CA ARG A 197 -23.52 -4.88 -8.84
C ARG A 197 -23.21 -5.71 -7.60
N GLU A 198 -23.27 -5.08 -6.43
CA GLU A 198 -23.36 -5.83 -5.17
C GLU A 198 -24.55 -6.81 -5.27
N GLU A 199 -24.34 -8.04 -4.80
CA GLU A 199 -25.36 -9.10 -4.76
C GLU A 199 -25.87 -9.60 -6.12
N MET A 200 -25.09 -9.46 -7.19
CA MET A 200 -25.50 -9.95 -8.51
C MET A 200 -25.78 -11.46 -8.52
N LEU A 201 -26.95 -11.86 -9.03
CA LEU A 201 -27.28 -13.27 -9.23
C LEU A 201 -26.54 -13.83 -10.45
N TRP A 202 -26.33 -15.14 -10.47
CA TRP A 202 -25.66 -15.81 -11.60
C TRP A 202 -26.39 -15.57 -12.94
N SER A 203 -27.72 -15.49 -12.92
CA SER A 203 -28.55 -15.21 -14.09
C SER A 203 -28.37 -13.80 -14.66
N GLN A 204 -27.74 -12.89 -13.92
CA GLN A 204 -27.54 -11.49 -14.29
C GLN A 204 -26.11 -11.22 -14.79
N GLY A 205 -25.24 -12.24 -14.88
CA GLY A 205 -23.85 -12.07 -15.33
C GLY A 205 -23.72 -11.48 -16.74
N ASN A 206 -24.73 -11.67 -17.59
CA ASN A 206 -24.81 -11.10 -18.94
C ASN A 206 -25.18 -9.60 -18.97
N GLU A 207 -25.57 -9.00 -17.85
CA GLU A 207 -25.88 -7.56 -17.78
C GLU A 207 -24.61 -6.69 -17.80
N THR A 208 -23.42 -7.28 -17.67
CA THR A 208 -22.16 -6.55 -17.76
C THR A 208 -21.81 -6.23 -19.21
N THR A 209 -21.77 -4.93 -19.53
CA THR A 209 -21.47 -4.44 -20.88
C THR A 209 -20.03 -4.02 -21.09
N GLU A 210 -19.28 -3.73 -20.02
CA GLU A 210 -17.91 -3.23 -20.11
C GLU A 210 -16.91 -4.25 -19.57
N TRP A 211 -15.99 -4.67 -20.45
CA TRP A 211 -15.00 -5.70 -20.18
C TRP A 211 -13.60 -5.16 -20.44
N ARG A 212 -12.66 -5.50 -19.55
CA ARG A 212 -11.24 -5.21 -19.76
C ARG A 212 -10.43 -6.48 -19.54
N ARG A 213 -9.34 -6.61 -20.30
CA ARG A 213 -8.39 -7.69 -20.08
C ARG A 213 -7.81 -7.58 -18.66
N SER A 214 -7.76 -8.71 -17.97
CA SER A 214 -7.42 -8.80 -16.54
C SER A 214 -6.07 -8.18 -16.19
N ASP A 215 -5.01 -8.46 -16.94
CA ASP A 215 -3.68 -7.86 -16.73
C ASP A 215 -3.67 -6.34 -16.92
N SER A 216 -4.39 -5.84 -17.94
CA SER A 216 -4.47 -4.42 -18.23
C SER A 216 -5.26 -3.69 -17.15
N GLN A 217 -6.33 -4.31 -16.64
CA GLN A 217 -7.08 -3.78 -15.50
C GLN A 217 -6.22 -3.78 -14.24
N LEU A 218 -5.59 -4.92 -13.90
CA LEU A 218 -4.73 -5.04 -12.72
C LEU A 218 -3.59 -4.02 -12.75
N HIS A 219 -2.93 -3.85 -13.89
CA HIS A 219 -1.87 -2.86 -14.05
C HIS A 219 -2.38 -1.43 -13.79
N SER A 220 -3.54 -1.08 -14.37
CA SER A 220 -4.16 0.24 -14.17
C SER A 220 -4.45 0.50 -12.69
N ASP A 221 -5.06 -0.47 -12.01
CA ASP A 221 -5.47 -0.34 -10.61
C ASP A 221 -4.28 -0.29 -9.67
N LEU A 222 -3.23 -1.09 -9.94
CA LEU A 222 -1.97 -1.04 -9.19
C LEU A 222 -1.29 0.32 -9.32
N VAL A 223 -1.14 0.84 -10.55
CA VAL A 223 -0.55 2.16 -10.79
C VAL A 223 -1.35 3.27 -10.10
N GLN A 224 -2.68 3.22 -10.18
CA GLN A 224 -3.55 4.21 -9.52
C GLN A 224 -3.43 4.12 -7.99
N THR A 225 -3.41 2.90 -7.45
CA THR A 225 -3.18 2.64 -6.03
C THR A 225 -1.87 3.26 -5.55
N GLU A 226 -0.76 3.01 -6.25
CA GLU A 226 0.55 3.52 -5.88
C GLU A 226 0.61 5.05 -5.91
N LYS A 227 -0.01 5.68 -6.92
CA LYS A 227 -0.09 7.15 -6.99
C LYS A 227 -0.86 7.74 -5.81
N LEU A 228 -2.03 7.18 -5.47
CA LEU A 228 -2.83 7.64 -4.33
C LEU A 228 -2.07 7.44 -3.00
N ILE A 229 -1.43 6.28 -2.82
CA ILE A 229 -0.56 6.01 -1.67
C ILE A 229 0.59 7.01 -1.60
N ASN A 230 1.18 7.36 -2.74
CA ASN A 230 2.29 8.30 -2.84
C ASN A 230 1.89 9.72 -2.45
N GLU A 231 0.78 10.23 -2.99
CA GLU A 231 0.23 11.54 -2.62
C GLU A 231 -0.09 11.59 -1.12
N LEU A 232 -0.67 10.52 -0.60
CA LEU A 232 -0.94 10.41 0.81
C LEU A 232 0.36 10.38 1.65
N HIS A 233 1.39 9.65 1.21
CA HIS A 233 2.68 9.63 1.89
C HIS A 233 3.39 10.97 1.90
N GLU A 234 3.17 11.84 0.91
CA GLU A 234 3.70 13.20 0.94
C GLU A 234 3.19 13.95 2.18
N ILE A 235 1.88 13.87 2.43
CA ILE A 235 1.23 14.46 3.61
C ILE A 235 1.76 13.78 4.89
N LEU A 236 1.92 12.46 4.88
CA LEU A 236 2.46 11.72 6.03
C LEU A 236 3.84 12.21 6.43
N ILE A 237 4.73 12.42 5.44
CA ILE A 237 6.08 12.94 5.64
C ILE A 237 6.04 14.32 6.30
N GLU A 238 5.19 15.22 5.81
CA GLU A 238 5.05 16.58 6.35
C GLU A 238 4.57 16.56 7.80
N GLU A 239 3.51 15.80 8.09
CA GLU A 239 2.92 15.71 9.42
C GLU A 239 3.86 15.07 10.43
N TYR A 240 4.57 14.00 10.02
CA TYR A 240 5.54 13.35 10.90
C TYR A 240 6.76 14.22 11.17
N ARG A 241 7.27 14.93 10.15
CA ARG A 241 8.34 15.93 10.33
C ARG A 241 7.92 17.04 11.28
N GLY A 242 6.71 17.56 11.11
CA GLY A 242 6.13 18.59 11.99
C GLY A 242 6.07 18.12 13.44
N PHE A 243 5.63 16.89 13.66
CA PHE A 243 5.62 16.26 14.99
C PHE A 243 7.03 16.18 15.61
N ILE A 244 7.99 15.58 14.89
CA ILE A 244 9.38 15.42 15.36
C ILE A 244 9.98 16.78 15.74
N THR A 245 9.77 17.79 14.89
CA THR A 245 10.26 19.16 15.11
C THR A 245 9.60 19.80 16.33
N SER A 246 8.27 19.72 16.45
CA SER A 246 7.52 20.31 17.57
C SER A 246 7.89 19.72 18.93
N LYS A 247 8.36 18.46 18.94
CA LYS A 247 8.79 17.74 20.14
C LYS A 247 10.30 17.87 20.41
N ASN A 248 11.03 18.64 19.60
CA ASN A 248 12.50 18.76 19.67
C ASN A 248 13.21 17.40 19.65
N ILE A 249 12.67 16.43 18.90
CA ILE A 249 13.28 15.11 18.75
C ILE A 249 14.32 15.20 17.65
N VAL A 250 15.53 14.71 17.91
CA VAL A 250 16.61 14.66 16.91
C VAL A 250 16.78 13.23 16.44
N ILE A 251 16.72 13.04 15.12
CA ILE A 251 16.98 11.74 14.48
C ILE A 251 18.49 11.59 14.32
N ASP A 252 19.05 10.53 14.90
CA ASP A 252 20.46 10.20 14.76
C ASP A 252 20.67 9.39 13.47
N HIS A 253 21.05 10.10 12.42
CA HIS A 253 21.42 9.53 11.12
C HIS A 253 22.80 8.83 11.14
N GLY A 254 23.47 8.77 12.30
CA GLY A 254 24.78 8.15 12.45
C GLY A 254 25.89 8.89 11.70
N GLU A 255 25.74 10.19 11.44
CA GLU A 255 26.85 11.00 10.93
C GLU A 255 27.95 11.06 11.98
N LYS A 256 29.18 10.75 11.59
CA LYS A 256 30.35 10.95 12.45
C LYS A 256 30.38 12.43 12.79
N MET A 257 30.28 12.79 14.08
CA MET A 257 30.85 14.05 14.53
C MET A 257 32.31 14.04 14.07
N LYS A 258 32.62 14.91 13.11
CA LYS A 258 33.99 15.19 12.70
C LYS A 258 34.70 15.95 13.81
#